data_AF-A0A954BK27-F1
#
_entry.id   AF-A0A954BK27-F1
#
_cell.length_a   1.000
_cell.length_b   1.000
_cell.length_c   1.000
_cell.angle_alpha   90.00
_cell.angle_beta   90.00
_cell.angle_gamma   90.00
#
_symmetry.space_group_name_H-M   'P 1'
#
loop_
_entity.id
_entity.type
_entity.pdbx_description
1 polymer ?
#
loop_
_entity_poly.entity_id
_entity_poly.type
_entity_poly.pdbx_seq_one_letter_code
_entity_poly.pdbx_strand_id
1 'polypeptide(L)'
;MTLPGLALFYGGLVQAKNLLSVLMHCMSLAALMSVVWLACGYSLAFGPGGGGIIGGFAKSFAGGVTGAPLYGQSIPEPLFMMFQMTFAIITPAL
;
A
#
# COMPACT_ATOMS: atom_id res chain seq x y z
N MET A 1 -4.01 -8.12 3.99
CA MET A 1 -3.73 -8.94 5.18
C MET A 1 -3.46 -8.11 6.46
N THR A 2 -3.32 -6.79 6.38
CA THR A 2 -3.18 -5.91 7.57
C THR A 2 -4.37 -5.95 8.53
N LEU A 3 -5.58 -6.11 7.97
CA LEU A 3 -6.83 -6.17 8.72
C LEU A 3 -7.49 -7.53 8.48
N PRO A 4 -7.83 -8.34 9.52
CA PRO A 4 -7.58 -8.17 10.96
C PRO A 4 -6.28 -8.85 11.48
N GLY A 5 -5.53 -9.56 10.63
CA GLY A 5 -4.46 -10.47 11.09
C GLY A 5 -3.36 -9.79 11.90
N LEU A 6 -2.80 -8.69 11.39
CA LEU A 6 -1.70 -7.96 12.05
C LEU A 6 -2.19 -7.26 13.32
N ALA A 7 -3.39 -6.67 13.26
CA ALA A 7 -4.02 -5.99 14.38
C ALA A 7 -4.32 -6.94 15.56
N LEU A 8 -4.72 -8.19 15.28
CA LEU A 8 -4.92 -9.23 16.30
C LEU A 8 -3.60 -9.79 16.83
N PHE A 9 -2.60 -9.95 15.97
CA PHE A 9 -1.26 -10.43 16.38
C PHE A 9 -0.60 -9.46 17.36
N TYR A 10 -0.49 -8.19 16.99
CA TYR A 10 0.08 -7.17 17.89
C TYR A 10 -0.85 -6.83 19.04
N GLY A 11 -2.17 -6.84 18.82
CA GLY A 11 -3.16 -6.63 19.88
C GLY A 11 -3.09 -7.69 20.99
N GLY A 12 -2.77 -8.94 20.64
CA GLY A 12 -2.60 -10.05 21.59
C GLY A 12 -1.31 -9.98 22.43
N LEU A 13 -0.32 -9.18 22.01
CA LEU A 13 0.94 -8.98 22.74
C LEU A 13 0.90 -7.83 23.75
N VAL A 14 -0.14 -6.98 23.70
CA VAL A 14 -0.28 -5.80 24.56
C VAL A 14 -1.34 -6.05 25.63
N GLN A 15 -1.23 -5.35 26.76
CA GLN A 15 -2.23 -5.35 27.82
C GLN A 15 -3.62 -5.02 27.26
N ALA A 16 -4.66 -5.71 27.76
CA ALA A 16 -6.04 -5.57 27.28
C ALA A 16 -6.54 -4.10 27.24
N LYS A 17 -6.10 -3.26 28.18
CA LYS A 17 -6.44 -1.83 28.21
C LYS A 17 -5.93 -1.03 27.00
N ASN A 18 -4.91 -1.53 26.30
CA ASN A 18 -4.30 -0.88 25.13
C ASN A 18 -4.72 -1.52 23.80
N LEU A 19 -5.51 -2.61 23.82
CA LEU A 19 -5.96 -3.31 22.62
C LEU A 19 -6.68 -2.36 21.65
N LEU A 20 -7.58 -1.53 22.18
CA LEU A 20 -8.32 -0.57 21.38
C LEU A 20 -7.37 0.43 20.68
N SER A 21 -6.29 0.85 21.35
CA SER A 21 -5.30 1.75 20.76
C SER A 21 -4.57 1.11 19.59
N VAL A 22 -4.15 -0.16 19.72
CA VAL A 22 -3.47 -0.91 18.65
C VAL A 22 -4.39 -1.09 17.45
N LEU A 23 -5.65 -1.46 17.68
CA LEU A 23 -6.65 -1.59 16.61
C LEU A 23 -6.85 -0.26 15.86
N MET A 24 -6.96 0.86 16.59
CA MET A 24 -7.11 2.18 16.00
C MET A 24 -5.89 2.61 15.18
N HIS A 25 -4.66 2.31 15.66
CA HIS A 25 -3.43 2.60 14.90
C HIS A 25 -3.36 1.77 13.61
N CYS A 26 -3.67 0.48 13.65
CA CYS A 26 -3.67 -0.37 12.45
C CYS A 26 -4.72 0.11 11.41
N MET A 27 -5.92 0.49 11.86
CA MET A 27 -6.95 1.04 10.97
C MET A 27 -6.55 2.39 10.38
N SER A 28 -6.01 3.30 11.20
CA SER A 28 -5.55 4.62 10.76
C SER A 28 -4.40 4.52 9.76
N LEU A 29 -3.43 3.62 10.01
CA LEU A 29 -2.31 3.38 9.10
C LEU A 29 -2.79 2.77 7.78
N ALA A 30 -3.74 1.83 7.82
CA ALA A 30 -4.31 1.26 6.61
C ALA A 30 -4.98 2.33 5.73
N ALA A 31 -5.77 3.22 6.33
CA ALA A 31 -6.39 4.34 5.63
C ALA A 31 -5.33 5.30 5.07
N LEU A 32 -4.39 5.76 5.90
CA LEU A 32 -3.37 6.74 5.51
C LEU A 32 -2.47 6.20 4.39
N MET A 33 -1.99 4.96 4.52
CA MET A 33 -1.10 4.37 3.52
C MET A 33 -1.83 4.07 2.20
N SER A 34 -3.11 3.73 2.22
CA SER A 34 -3.90 3.59 1.00
C SER A 34 -4.01 4.91 0.21
N VAL A 35 -4.17 6.03 0.92
CA VAL A 35 -4.22 7.36 0.32
C VAL A 35 -2.85 7.76 -0.23
N VAL A 36 -1.78 7.57 0.54
CA VAL A 36 -0.40 7.86 0.09
C VAL A 36 -0.02 7.01 -1.13
N TRP A 37 -0.40 5.73 -1.14
CA TRP A 37 -0.18 4.83 -2.28
C TRP A 37 -0.84 5.35 -3.55
N LEU A 38 -2.10 5.77 -3.45
CA LEU A 38 -2.85 6.31 -4.57
C LEU A 38 -2.30 7.67 -5.01
N ALA A 39 -1.97 8.57 -4.08
CA ALA A 39 -1.47 9.90 -4.38
C ALA A 39 -0.13 9.87 -5.11
N CYS A 40 0.86 9.14 -4.61
CA CYS A 40 2.20 9.11 -5.20
C CYS A 40 2.97 7.79 -5.05
N GLY A 41 2.65 6.96 -4.06
CA GLY A 41 3.44 5.76 -3.74
C GLY A 41 3.55 4.78 -4.91
N TYR A 42 2.45 4.55 -5.63
CA TYR A 42 2.46 3.71 -6.82
C TYR A 42 3.35 4.26 -7.94
N SER A 43 3.28 5.58 -8.18
CA SER A 43 4.06 6.24 -9.21
C SER A 43 5.55 6.25 -8.90
N LEU A 44 5.93 6.44 -7.64
CA LEU A 44 7.33 6.42 -7.22
C LEU A 44 7.94 5.01 -7.25
N ALA A 45 7.13 3.97 -7.11
CA ALA A 45 7.61 2.59 -7.16
C ALA A 45 7.64 2.02 -8.60
N PHE A 46 6.61 2.30 -9.40
CA PHE A 46 6.40 1.64 -10.70
C PHE A 46 6.21 2.61 -11.88
N GLY A 47 6.21 3.91 -11.63
CA GLY A 47 6.12 4.93 -12.66
C GLY A 47 7.46 5.17 -13.38
N PRO A 48 7.42 5.63 -14.64
CA PRO A 48 8.63 5.94 -15.39
C PRO A 48 9.35 7.15 -14.77
N GLY A 49 10.67 7.05 -14.56
CA GLY A 49 11.49 8.14 -14.02
C GLY A 49 12.75 7.69 -13.29
N GLY A 50 13.58 8.66 -12.90
CA GLY A 50 14.65 8.52 -11.89
C GLY A 50 15.69 7.41 -12.06
N GLY A 51 16.07 7.10 -13.31
CA GLY A 51 17.27 6.30 -13.61
C GLY A 51 17.27 4.87 -13.09
N GLY A 52 16.11 4.31 -12.75
CA GLY A 52 15.97 2.94 -12.20
C GLY A 52 16.08 2.84 -10.67
N ILE A 53 16.25 3.96 -9.96
CA ILE A 53 16.33 4.00 -8.48
C ILE A 53 15.01 4.47 -7.87
N ILE A 54 14.36 5.47 -8.49
CA ILE A 54 13.05 5.98 -8.07
C ILE A 54 12.20 6.26 -9.29
N GLY A 55 10.91 5.95 -9.23
CA GLY A 55 9.95 6.32 -10.27
C GLY A 55 9.68 7.83 -10.30
N GLY A 56 8.92 8.26 -11.30
CA GLY A 56 8.45 9.65 -11.43
C GLY A 56 7.07 9.88 -10.83
N PHE A 57 6.48 11.05 -11.09
CA PHE A 57 5.09 11.39 -10.72
C PHE A 57 4.07 11.18 -11.85
N ALA A 58 4.47 10.54 -12.95
CA ALA A 58 3.62 10.38 -14.13
C ALA A 58 2.33 9.56 -13.88
N LYS A 59 2.33 8.70 -12.86
CA LYS A 59 1.19 7.86 -12.46
C LYS A 59 0.57 8.26 -11.12
N SER A 60 0.80 9.51 -10.67
CA SER A 60 0.17 10.04 -9.46
C SER A 60 -1.36 10.01 -9.57
N PHE A 61 -2.06 9.74 -8.47
CA PHE A 61 -3.52 9.61 -8.43
C PHE A 61 -4.09 8.57 -9.41
N ALA A 62 -3.33 7.51 -9.70
CA ALA A 62 -3.65 6.53 -10.72
C ALA A 62 -3.83 7.12 -12.15
N GLY A 63 -3.24 8.29 -12.42
CA GLY A 63 -3.24 8.90 -13.75
C GLY A 63 -2.53 8.01 -14.77
N GLY A 64 -3.20 7.68 -15.87
CA GLY A 64 -2.62 6.85 -16.93
C GLY A 64 -2.52 5.35 -16.60
N VAL A 65 -3.08 4.89 -15.48
CA VAL A 65 -3.29 3.47 -15.19
C VAL A 65 -4.39 2.96 -16.11
N THR A 66 -4.04 2.10 -17.06
CA THR A 66 -5.00 1.51 -18.02
C THR A 66 -5.20 0.03 -17.75
N GLY A 67 -6.19 -0.60 -18.38
CA GLY A 67 -6.35 -2.07 -18.32
C GLY A 67 -5.21 -2.85 -18.97
N ALA A 68 -4.29 -2.19 -19.66
CA ALA A 68 -3.13 -2.83 -20.25
C ALA A 68 -2.18 -3.34 -19.16
N PRO A 69 -1.50 -4.47 -19.37
CA PRO A 69 -0.50 -4.95 -18.45
C PRO A 69 0.76 -4.08 -18.46
N LEU A 70 1.37 -3.95 -17.30
CA LEU A 70 2.67 -3.29 -17.12
C LEU A 70 3.81 -4.23 -17.52
N TYR A 71 4.85 -3.70 -18.18
CA TYR A 71 6.12 -4.39 -18.44
C TYR A 71 5.99 -5.82 -19.01
N GLY A 72 5.08 -6.04 -19.97
CA GLY A 72 4.93 -7.35 -20.61
C GLY A 72 4.35 -8.45 -19.71
N GLN A 73 3.75 -8.09 -18.57
CA GLN A 73 3.06 -9.05 -17.71
C GLN A 73 1.73 -9.51 -18.30
N SER A 74 1.15 -10.56 -17.72
CA SER A 74 -0.18 -11.09 -18.10
C SER A 74 -1.33 -10.48 -17.29
N ILE A 75 -1.02 -9.59 -16.35
CA ILE A 75 -1.95 -9.07 -15.35
C ILE A 75 -2.26 -7.59 -15.64
N PRO A 76 -3.54 -7.17 -15.62
CA PRO A 76 -3.92 -5.78 -15.76
C PRO A 76 -3.23 -4.89 -14.72
N GLU A 77 -2.70 -3.74 -15.15
CA GLU A 77 -2.02 -2.79 -14.28
C GLU A 77 -2.81 -2.38 -13.02
N PRO A 78 -4.16 -2.18 -13.04
CA PRO A 78 -4.92 -1.83 -11.84
C PRO A 78 -4.93 -2.98 -10.82
N LEU A 79 -4.93 -4.23 -11.28
CA LEU A 79 -4.87 -5.40 -10.40
C LEU A 79 -3.50 -5.51 -9.74
N PHE A 80 -2.43 -5.24 -10.51
CA PHE A 80 -1.08 -5.17 -9.97
C PHE A 80 -0.94 -4.04 -8.93
N MET A 81 -1.50 -2.87 -9.21
CA MET A 81 -1.52 -1.73 -8.27
C MET A 81 -2.23 -2.07 -6.96
N MET A 82 -3.39 -2.73 -7.01
CA MET A 82 -4.14 -3.16 -5.82
C MET A 82 -3.38 -4.25 -5.05
N PHE A 83 -2.76 -5.21 -5.75
CA PHE A 83 -1.96 -6.24 -5.11
C PHE A 83 -0.77 -5.63 -4.36
N GLN A 84 -0.02 -4.73 -5.00
CA GLN A 84 1.15 -4.09 -4.39
C GLN A 84 0.79 -3.13 -3.24
N MET A 85 -0.40 -2.51 -3.29
CA MET A 85 -0.93 -1.71 -2.18
C MET A 85 -0.95 -2.53 -0.87
N THR A 86 -1.21 -3.85 -0.94
CA THR A 86 -1.22 -4.69 0.26
C THR A 86 0.14 -4.74 0.96
N PHE A 87 1.24 -4.77 0.22
CA PHE A 87 2.59 -4.71 0.77
C PHE A 87 2.89 -3.33 1.33
N ALA A 88 2.57 -2.28 0.56
CA ALA A 88 2.76 -0.90 0.98
C ALA A 88 2.05 -0.56 2.29
N ILE A 89 0.89 -1.17 2.56
CA ILE A 89 0.14 -0.98 3.81
C ILE A 89 0.72 -1.83 4.96
N ILE A 90 1.25 -3.03 4.71
CA ILE A 90 1.80 -3.92 5.75
C ILE A 90 3.14 -3.40 6.29
N THR A 91 4.04 -2.95 5.43
CA THR A 91 5.42 -2.57 5.82
C THR A 91 5.51 -1.54 6.94
N PRO A 92 4.76 -0.41 6.93
CA PRO A 92 4.81 0.57 8.02
C PRO A 92 4.00 0.15 9.25
N ALA A 93 3.18 -0.91 9.16
CA ALA A 93 2.42 -1.44 10.28
C ALA A 93 3.21 -2.50 11.09
N LEU A 94 4.36 -2.96 10.57
CA LEU A 94 5.24 -3.95 11.18
C LEU A 94 6.26 -3.29 12.12
#